data_AF-A0A1G2XWT8-F1
#
_entry.id   AF-A0A1G2XWT8-F1
#
_cell.length_a   1.000
_cell.length_b   1.000
_cell.length_c   1.000
_cell.angle_alpha   90.00
_cell.angle_beta   90.00
_cell.angle_gamma   90.00
#
_symmetry.space_group_name_H-M   'P 1'
#
loop_
_entity.id
_entity.type
_entity.pdbx_description
1 polymer ?
#
loop_
_entity_poly.entity_id
_entity_poly.type
_entity_poly.pdbx_seq_one_letter_code
_entity_poly.pdbx_strand_id
1 'polypeptide(L)' 'MKLIFKKDDKSQISVFRNVNGQEQVFSYIDMIKDLIASKNMEEPEISGNFAHAEVASIKRMVEFINKEIIPEDKA' A
#
# COMPACT_ATOMS: atom_id res chain seq x y z
N MET A 1 -1.64 4.86 7.30
CA MET A 1 -2.33 4.66 6.00
C MET A 1 -1.94 3.31 5.48
N LYS A 2 -2.90 2.54 4.95
CA LYS A 2 -2.72 1.16 4.52
C LYS A 2 -3.23 0.97 3.10
N LEU A 3 -2.51 0.25 2.23
CA LEU A 3 -3.04 -0.18 0.94
C LEU A 3 -3.75 -1.52 1.07
N ILE A 4 -4.87 -1.66 0.37
CA ILE A 4 -5.67 -2.89 0.31
C ILE A 4 -5.69 -3.36 -1.14
N PHE A 5 -5.21 -4.58 -1.37
CA PHE A 5 -5.20 -5.23 -2.67
C PHE A 5 -6.25 -6.32 -2.70
N LYS A 6 -7.20 -6.22 -3.63
CA LYS A 6 -8.26 -7.21 -3.84
C LYS A 6 -8.10 -7.80 -5.23
N LYS A 7 -8.01 -9.12 -5.33
CA LYS A 7 -7.97 -9.84 -6.61
C LYS A 7 -9.24 -10.65 -6.79
N ASP A 8 -9.90 -10.46 -7.92
CA ASP A 8 -11.11 -11.20 -8.27
C ASP A 8 -10.80 -12.54 -8.97
N ASP A 9 -11.84 -13.32 -9.22
CA ASP A 9 -11.74 -14.63 -9.91
C ASP A 9 -11.29 -14.51 -11.37
N LYS A 10 -11.34 -13.30 -11.96
CA LYS A 10 -10.84 -12.99 -13.30
C LYS A 10 -9.39 -12.48 -13.28
N SER A 11 -8.72 -12.60 -12.13
CA SER A 11 -7.36 -12.10 -11.90
C SER A 11 -7.19 -10.58 -12.03
N GLN A 12 -8.27 -9.80 -11.95
CA GLN A 12 -8.20 -8.35 -11.91
C GLN A 12 -7.86 -7.88 -10.51
N ILE A 13 -6.91 -6.95 -10.41
CA ILE A 13 -6.46 -6.38 -9.15
C ILE A 13 -7.08 -5.00 -9.00
N SER A 14 -7.82 -4.81 -7.91
CA SER A 14 -8.31 -3.51 -7.45
C SER A 14 -7.49 -3.06 -6.24
N VAL A 15 -7.13 -1.78 -6.22
CA VAL A 15 -6.34 -1.17 -5.14
C VAL A 15 -7.17 -0.12 -4.44
N PHE A 16 -7.18 -0.17 -3.12
CA PHE A 16 -7.83 0.80 -2.24
C PHE A 16 -6.83 1.30 -1.21
N ARG A 17 -7.12 2.46 -0.62
CA ARG A 17 -6.42 2.98 0.54
C ARG A 17 -7.35 2.96 1.74
N ASN A 18 -6.84 2.57 2.90
CA ASN A 18 -7.51 2.75 4.18
C ASN A 18 -6.84 3.91 4.91
N VAL A 19 -7.62 4.95 5.15
CA VAL A 19 -7.23 6.13 5.92
C VAL A 19 -8.23 6.28 7.06
N ASN A 20 -7.75 6.20 8.29
CA ASN A 20 -8.57 6.32 9.50
C ASN A 20 -9.77 5.35 9.55
N GLY A 21 -9.58 4.12 9.09
CA GLY A 21 -10.62 3.09 9.07
C GLY A 21 -11.58 3.17 7.88
N GLN A 22 -11.41 4.15 6.97
CA GLN A 22 -12.26 4.30 5.79
C GLN A 22 -11.53 3.82 4.53
N GLU A 23 -12.14 2.87 3.83
CA GLU A 23 -11.69 2.41 2.52
C GLU A 23 -12.08 3.43 1.44
N GLN A 24 -11.10 3.87 0.66
CA GLN A 24 -11.25 4.82 -0.44
C GLN A 24 -10.56 4.28 -1.68
N VAL A 25 -11.05 4.66 -2.87
CA VAL A 25 -10.40 4.31 -4.14
C VAL A 25 -8.98 4.86 -4.16
N PHE A 26 -8.04 4.05 -4.64
CA PHE A 26 -6.65 4.45 -4.72
C PHE A 26 -6.42 5.61 -5.71
N SER A 27 -5.55 6.54 -5.31
CA SER A 27 -5.05 7.63 -6.13
C SER A 27 -3.62 7.93 -5.70
N TYR A 28 -2.69 7.98 -6.67
CA TYR A 28 -1.29 8.31 -6.39
C TYR A 28 -1.13 9.69 -5.74
N ILE A 29 -1.92 10.68 -6.19
CA ILE A 29 -1.86 12.05 -5.67
C ILE A 29 -2.23 12.07 -4.19
N ASP A 30 -3.31 11.38 -3.83
CA ASP A 30 -3.78 11.36 -2.45
C ASP A 30 -2.87 10.51 -1.57
N MET A 31 -2.34 9.40 -2.10
CA MET A 31 -1.32 8.61 -1.41
C MET A 31 -0.13 9.49 -1.02
N ILE A 32 0.40 10.30 -1.95
CA ILE A 32 1.51 11.21 -1.66
C ILE A 32 1.14 12.23 -0.59
N LYS A 33 -0.05 12.84 -0.66
CA LYS A 33 -0.52 13.80 0.36
C LYS A 33 -0.60 13.16 1.75
N ASP A 34 -1.16 11.96 1.84
CA ASP A 34 -1.26 11.20 3.08
C ASP A 34 0.13 10.86 3.63
N LEU A 35 1.07 10.48 2.77
CA LEU A 35 2.45 10.12 3.15
C LEU A 35 3.25 11.32 3.65
N ILE A 36 3.04 12.52 3.09
CA ILE A 36 3.64 13.75 3.60
C ILE A 36 3.22 13.98 5.07
N ALA A 37 1.98 13.64 5.42
CA ALA A 37 1.44 13.80 6.76
C ALA A 37 1.83 12.65 7.72
N SER A 38 1.68 11.38 7.30
CA SER A 38 1.88 10.21 8.17
C SER A 38 3.33 9.74 8.24
N LYS A 39 4.15 10.06 7.23
CA LYS A 39 5.56 9.65 7.06
C LYS A 39 5.81 8.14 7.12
N ASN A 40 4.77 7.33 6.98
CA ASN A 40 4.86 5.88 6.97
C ASN A 40 3.58 5.24 6.41
N MET A 41 3.73 4.08 5.77
CA MET A 41 2.67 3.17 5.38
C MET A 41 2.66 1.94 6.29
N GLU A 42 1.47 1.47 6.60
CA GLU A 42 1.27 0.20 7.30
C GLU A 42 1.42 -0.98 6.33
N GLU A 43 1.63 -2.18 6.89
CA GLU A 43 1.64 -3.42 6.11
C GLU A 43 0.38 -3.55 5.24
N PRO A 44 0.51 -3.87 3.94
CA PRO A 44 -0.63 -3.93 3.04
C PRO A 44 -1.58 -5.05 3.43
N GLU A 45 -2.87 -4.82 3.22
CA GLU A 45 -3.87 -5.87 3.26
C GLU A 45 -3.99 -6.52 1.89
N ILE A 46 -4.06 -7.84 1.86
CA ILE A 46 -4.17 -8.60 0.61
C ILE A 46 -5.32 -9.57 0.79
N SER A 47 -6.28 -9.51 -0.12
CA SER A 47 -7.50 -10.33 -0.10
C SER A 47 -7.78 -10.93 -1.47
N GLY A 48 -8.12 -12.22 -1.49
CA GLY A 48 -8.32 -13.01 -2.71
C GLY A 48 -7.14 -13.92 -3.04
N ASN A 49 -7.20 -14.54 -4.23
CA ASN A 49 -6.29 -15.62 -4.62
C ASN A 49 -4.99 -15.10 -5.25
N PHE A 50 -4.19 -14.40 -4.44
CA PHE A 50 -2.84 -13.98 -4.85
C PHE A 50 -1.84 -15.14 -4.71
N ALA A 51 -0.98 -15.30 -5.72
CA ALA A 51 0.17 -16.18 -5.64
C ALA A 51 1.21 -15.62 -4.66
N HIS A 52 2.02 -16.51 -4.08
CA HIS A 52 3.06 -16.12 -3.12
C HIS A 52 4.04 -15.07 -3.67
N ALA A 53 4.41 -15.18 -4.95
CA ALA A 53 5.27 -14.21 -5.62
C ALA A 53 4.62 -12.82 -5.78
N GLU A 54 3.30 -12.77 -5.98
CA GLU A 54 2.54 -11.51 -6.06
C GLU A 54 2.50 -10.84 -4.68
N VAL A 55 2.21 -11.61 -3.63
CA VAL A 55 2.24 -11.14 -2.24
C VAL A 55 3.62 -10.57 -1.88
N ALA A 56 4.69 -11.30 -2.21
CA ALA A 56 6.05 -10.85 -1.95
C ALA A 56 6.39 -9.55 -2.69
N SER A 57 5.94 -9.41 -3.93
CA SER A 57 6.14 -8.20 -4.73
C SER A 57 5.39 -7.00 -4.13
N ILE A 58 4.15 -7.19 -3.69
CA ILE A 58 3.34 -6.15 -3.04
C ILE A 58 4.01 -5.67 -1.74
N LYS A 59 4.46 -6.60 -0.90
CA LYS A 59 5.15 -6.25 0.36
C LYS A 59 6.44 -5.48 0.11
N ARG A 60 7.27 -5.93 -0.83
CA ARG A 60 8.50 -5.23 -1.22
C ARG A 60 8.24 -3.81 -1.72
N MET A 61 7.16 -3.61 -2.48
CA MET A 61 6.78 -2.26 -2.95
C MET A 61 6.49 -1.32 -1.77
N VAL A 62 5.72 -1.76 -0.78
CA VAL A 62 5.43 -0.95 0.42
C VAL A 62 6.70 -0.70 1.25
N GLU A 63 7.56 -1.70 1.39
CA GLU A 63 8.87 -1.54 2.05
C GLU A 63 9.75 -0.49 1.35
N PHE A 64 9.82 -0.52 0.02
CA PHE A 64 10.57 0.48 -0.74
C PHE A 64 10.00 1.88 -0.52
N ILE A 65 8.68 2.04 -0.61
CA ILE A 65 8.05 3.34 -0.36
C ILE A 65 8.39 3.85 1.04
N ASN A 66 8.28 3.02 2.07
CA ASN A 66 8.61 3.40 3.44
C ASN A 66 10.08 3.79 3.62
N LYS A 67 11.01 3.13 2.93
CA LYS A 67 12.44 3.50 2.95
C LYS A 67 12.68 4.89 2.38
N GLU A 68 12.00 5.26 1.30
CA GLU A 68 12.18 6.57 0.65
C GLU A 68 11.49 7.71 1.43
N ILE A 69 10.47 7.41 2.24
CA ILE A 69 9.75 8.43 3.03
C ILE A 69 10.51 8.80 4.31
N ILE A 70 11.27 7.87 4.89
CA ILE A 70 12.09 8.13 6.08
C ILE A 70 13.39 8.79 5.60
N PRO A 71 13.65 10.07 5.92
CA PRO A 71 14.88 10.73 5.49
C PRO A 71 16.10 10.03 6.11
N GLU A 72 17.15 9.80 5.31
CA GLU A 72 18.43 9.20 5.75
C GLU A 72 19.12 9.94 6.92
N ASP A 73 18.66 11.14 7.29
CA ASP A 73 19.26 11.98 8.33
C ASP A 73 19.03 11.53 9.79
N LYS A 74 18.41 10.37 10.04
CA LYS A 74 18.20 9.84 11.42
C LYS A 74 18.29 8.31 11.54
N ALA A 75 19.31 7.70 10.93
CA ALA A 75 19.71 6.32 11.23
C ALA A 75 20.93 6.29 12.18
#